data_AF-A0AAV2H4U9-F1
#
_entry.id   AF-A0AAV2H4U9-F1
#
_cell.length_a   1.000
_cell.length_b   1.000
_cell.length_c   1.000
_cell.angle_alpha   90.00
_cell.angle_beta   90.00
_cell.angle_gamma   90.00
#
_symmetry.space_group_name_H-M   'P 1'
#
loop_
_entity.id
_entity.type
_entity.pdbx_description
1 polymer ?
#
loop_
_entity_poly.entity_id
_entity_poly.type
_entity_poly.pdbx_seq_one_letter_code
_entity_poly.pdbx_strand_id
1 'polypeptide(L)'
;MASPSMADGGVPKEYLTVRCPITNLTDEEKAVLKSSWKRVVGSSQEEFAVKGVEFGRTFLHWMFANIPDMKKQFEHLFDATKSPDVLNADVQFQKHVNKIITWIDSMMEDLDHPSKLQLEIFYLSQAHINRKNPIGIKFFGPLQKKFPSFIAGALGLPEDHQEVKMWILFIDLLVNKVRTTETWAKDDKKGCCNLL
;
A
#
# COMPACT_ATOMS: atom_id res chain seq x y z
N MET A 1 17.60 23.53 -61.45
CA MET A 1 18.08 22.65 -60.37
C MET A 1 17.19 22.86 -59.16
N ALA A 2 16.75 21.73 -58.59
CA ALA A 2 16.06 21.52 -57.31
C ALA A 2 14.75 22.28 -56.99
N SER A 3 13.63 21.57 -57.14
CA SER A 3 12.71 21.37 -56.00
C SER A 3 13.27 20.23 -55.14
N PRO A 4 13.03 20.21 -53.81
CA PRO A 4 11.73 19.78 -53.31
C PRO A 4 11.19 20.61 -52.14
N SER A 5 9.92 21.00 -52.24
CA SER A 5 9.07 21.25 -51.08
C SER A 5 8.21 20.00 -50.91
N MET A 6 8.41 19.27 -49.82
CA MET A 6 7.45 18.34 -49.24
C MET A 6 7.64 18.30 -47.73
N ALA A 7 6.50 18.50 -47.05
CA ALA A 7 6.09 17.92 -45.78
C ALA A 7 7.06 17.97 -44.58
N ASP A 8 6.64 18.69 -43.54
CA ASP A 8 6.42 17.98 -42.28
C ASP A 8 5.14 18.52 -41.61
N GLY A 9 4.07 17.74 -41.76
CA GLY A 9 2.87 17.89 -40.97
C GLY A 9 3.19 17.42 -39.55
N GLY A 10 3.74 18.32 -38.74
CA GLY A 10 3.92 18.10 -37.32
C GLY A 10 2.56 17.99 -36.64
N VAL A 11 1.98 16.79 -36.63
CA VAL A 11 0.94 16.43 -35.67
C VAL A 11 1.58 16.58 -34.29
N PRO A 12 1.07 17.43 -33.38
CA PRO A 12 1.53 17.42 -32.00
C PRO A 12 1.33 16.00 -31.48
N LYS A 13 2.42 15.32 -31.10
CA LYS A 13 2.30 14.10 -30.30
C LYS A 13 1.76 14.52 -28.95
N GLU A 14 0.43 14.59 -28.82
CA GLU A 14 -0.23 14.22 -27.58
C GLU A 14 0.23 12.79 -27.31
N TYR A 15 1.30 12.64 -26.55
CA TYR A 15 1.67 11.38 -25.97
C TYR A 15 0.54 11.03 -25.01
N LEU A 16 -0.42 10.24 -25.50
CA LEU A 16 -1.40 9.58 -24.66
C LEU A 16 -0.63 8.94 -23.52
N THR A 17 -0.83 9.43 -22.30
CA THR A 17 -0.12 8.91 -21.14
C THR A 17 -0.59 7.48 -20.92
N VAL A 18 0.27 6.51 -21.28
CA VAL A 18 -0.08 5.09 -21.21
C VAL A 18 -0.19 4.69 -19.74
N ARG A 19 -1.38 4.27 -19.33
CA ARG A 19 -1.64 3.76 -17.97
C ARG A 19 -1.54 2.24 -17.96
N CYS A 20 -0.90 1.70 -16.92
CA CYS A 20 -0.86 0.25 -16.70
C CYS A 20 -2.28 -0.29 -16.45
N PRO A 21 -2.75 -1.34 -17.15
CA PRO A 21 -4.11 -1.86 -16.96
C PRO A 21 -4.34 -2.51 -15.59
N ILE A 22 -3.27 -2.87 -14.87
CA ILE A 22 -3.35 -3.52 -13.56
C ILE A 22 -3.34 -2.49 -12.42
N THR A 23 -2.37 -1.57 -12.43
CA THR A 23 -2.21 -0.57 -11.36
C THR A 23 -2.93 0.73 -11.64
N ASN A 24 -3.32 0.97 -12.89
CA ASN A 24 -3.79 2.25 -13.42
C ASN A 24 -2.77 3.41 -13.26
N LEU A 25 -1.49 3.09 -13.06
CA LEU A 25 -0.41 4.07 -12.94
C LEU A 25 0.38 4.19 -14.25
N THR A 26 0.81 5.41 -14.54
CA THR A 26 1.81 5.76 -15.56
C THR A 26 3.22 5.50 -15.03
N ASP A 27 4.22 5.52 -15.90
CA ASP A 27 5.61 5.27 -15.48
C ASP A 27 6.16 6.42 -14.61
N GLU A 28 5.75 7.67 -14.88
CA GLU A 28 6.08 8.82 -14.05
C GLU A 28 5.47 8.72 -12.66
N GLU A 29 4.20 8.28 -12.56
CA GLU A 29 3.51 8.10 -11.27
C GLU A 29 4.17 6.97 -10.43
N LYS A 30 4.60 5.88 -11.06
CA LYS A 30 5.37 4.82 -10.39
C LYS A 30 6.72 5.35 -9.89
N ALA A 31 7.42 6.14 -10.71
CA ALA A 31 8.70 6.74 -10.32
C ALA A 31 8.55 7.68 -9.12
N VAL A 32 7.47 8.46 -9.07
CA VAL A 32 7.12 9.29 -7.91
C VAL A 32 6.91 8.45 -6.65
N LEU A 33 6.13 7.36 -6.72
CA LEU A 33 5.95 6.46 -5.58
C LEU A 33 7.28 5.90 -5.08
N LYS A 34 8.09 5.34 -5.99
CA LYS A 34 9.41 4.78 -5.68
C LYS A 34 10.34 5.81 -5.03
N SER A 35 10.40 7.02 -5.59
CA SER A 35 11.24 8.10 -5.06
C SER A 35 10.75 8.53 -3.67
N SER A 36 9.44 8.74 -3.52
CA SER A 36 8.86 9.15 -2.24
C SER A 36 9.06 8.12 -1.13
N TRP A 37 8.94 6.82 -1.44
CA TRP A 37 9.25 5.74 -0.52
C TRP A 37 10.70 5.80 -0.06
N LYS A 38 11.64 5.86 -1.01
CA LYS A 38 13.08 5.93 -0.72
C LYS A 38 13.49 7.16 0.11
N ARG A 39 12.78 8.28 0.00
CA ARG A 39 13.05 9.44 0.87
C ARG A 39 12.65 9.18 2.32
N VAL A 40 11.57 8.44 2.53
CA VAL A 40 11.05 8.13 3.87
C VAL A 40 11.85 7.01 4.51
N VAL A 41 12.11 5.91 3.79
CA VAL A 41 12.76 4.73 4.36
C VAL A 41 14.26 4.63 4.06
N GLY A 42 14.81 5.54 3.27
CA GLY A 42 16.20 5.48 2.85
C GLY A 42 16.41 4.81 1.49
N SER A 43 17.57 5.09 0.88
CA SER A 43 17.94 4.57 -0.44
C SER A 43 18.98 3.46 -0.40
N SER A 44 19.57 3.20 0.77
CA SER A 44 20.48 2.08 1.02
C SER A 44 19.87 1.08 2.00
N GLN A 45 20.41 -0.14 2.03
CA GLN A 45 19.99 -1.17 2.98
C GLN A 45 20.23 -0.75 4.44
N GLU A 46 21.32 -0.03 4.70
CA GLU A 46 21.66 0.49 6.03
C GLU A 46 20.65 1.56 6.49
N GLU A 47 20.29 2.48 5.59
CA GLU A 47 19.26 3.47 5.90
C GLU A 47 17.90 2.81 6.09
N PHE A 48 17.55 1.83 5.26
CA PHE A 48 16.31 1.07 5.36
C PHE A 48 16.17 0.33 6.70
N ALA A 49 17.25 -0.27 7.19
CA ALA A 49 17.28 -0.95 8.47
C ALA A 49 16.98 -0.01 9.67
N VAL A 50 17.15 1.31 9.50
CA VAL A 50 16.88 2.32 10.54
C VAL A 50 15.57 3.06 10.26
N LYS A 51 15.52 3.81 9.16
CA LYS A 51 14.39 4.67 8.78
C LYS A 51 13.15 3.86 8.41
N GLY A 52 13.32 2.72 7.74
CA GLY A 52 12.22 1.80 7.44
C GLY A 52 11.56 1.27 8.71
N VAL A 53 12.35 0.83 9.69
CA VAL A 53 11.85 0.36 10.99
C VAL A 53 11.13 1.49 11.75
N GLU A 54 11.70 2.70 11.76
CA GLU A 54 11.08 3.87 12.37
C GLU A 54 9.73 4.23 11.73
N PHE A 55 9.67 4.22 10.39
CA PHE A 55 8.41 4.42 9.66
C PHE A 55 7.38 3.36 10.03
N GLY A 56 7.76 2.08 10.07
CA GLY A 56 6.85 0.99 10.42
C GLY A 56 6.32 1.07 11.87
N ARG A 57 7.16 1.46 12.83
CA ARG A 57 6.74 1.73 14.21
C ARG A 57 5.74 2.87 14.25
N THR A 58 6.07 3.98 13.59
CA THR A 58 5.22 5.18 13.51
C THR A 58 3.87 4.83 12.90
N PHE A 59 3.87 4.06 11.80
CA PHE A 59 2.66 3.59 11.14
C PHE A 59 1.79 2.72 12.06
N LEU A 60 2.37 1.72 12.73
CA LEU A 60 1.60 0.84 13.62
C LEU A 60 1.04 1.59 14.83
N HIS A 61 1.83 2.46 15.47
CA HIS A 61 1.35 3.28 16.59
C HIS A 61 0.21 4.20 16.16
N TRP A 62 0.39 4.88 15.02
CA TRP A 62 -0.66 5.70 14.44
C TRP A 62 -1.91 4.88 14.13
N MET A 63 -1.77 3.70 13.52
CA MET A 63 -2.88 2.82 13.17
C MET A 63 -3.64 2.35 14.42
N PHE A 64 -2.94 1.99 15.49
CA PHE A 64 -3.55 1.61 16.77
C PHE A 64 -4.31 2.74 17.45
N ALA A 65 -3.88 3.99 17.26
CA ALA A 65 -4.55 5.17 17.79
C ALA A 65 -5.76 5.61 16.94
N ASN A 66 -5.74 5.33 15.64
CA ASN A 66 -6.66 5.95 14.69
C ASN A 66 -7.67 4.99 14.06
N ILE A 67 -7.42 3.68 14.09
CA ILE A 67 -8.30 2.68 13.47
C ILE A 67 -9.08 1.93 14.56
N PRO A 68 -10.44 2.00 14.55
CA PRO A 68 -11.27 1.34 15.56
C PRO A 68 -10.99 -0.16 15.68
N ASP A 69 -10.97 -0.66 16.92
CA ASP A 69 -10.77 -2.08 17.28
C ASP A 69 -9.50 -2.75 16.71
N MET A 70 -8.57 -1.96 16.13
CA MET A 70 -7.36 -2.49 15.50
C MET A 70 -6.46 -3.19 16.53
N LYS A 71 -6.28 -2.60 17.72
CA LYS A 71 -5.47 -3.18 18.80
C LYS A 71 -5.87 -4.63 19.13
N LYS A 72 -7.17 -4.92 19.13
CA LYS A 72 -7.71 -6.27 19.43
C LYS A 72 -7.27 -7.32 18.42
N GLN A 73 -6.93 -6.91 17.19
CA GLN A 73 -6.46 -7.84 16.16
C GLN A 73 -5.05 -8.39 16.46
N PHE A 74 -4.33 -7.79 17.40
CA PHE A 74 -2.95 -8.14 17.74
C PHE A 74 -2.80 -8.87 19.08
N GLU A 75 -3.87 -9.05 19.87
CA GLU A 75 -3.83 -9.65 21.22
C GLU A 75 -3.18 -11.04 21.27
N HIS A 76 -3.23 -11.79 20.15
CA HIS A 76 -2.60 -13.12 20.04
C HIS A 76 -1.10 -13.08 19.68
N LEU A 77 -0.56 -11.90 19.38
CA LEU A 77 0.84 -11.67 19.01
C LEU A 77 1.57 -10.87 20.09
N PHE A 78 0.97 -9.77 20.55
CA PHE A 78 1.50 -8.87 21.57
C PHE A 78 0.38 -7.98 22.14
N ASP A 79 0.60 -7.39 23.32
CA ASP A 79 -0.37 -6.48 23.95
C ASP A 79 -0.27 -5.06 23.36
N ALA A 80 -1.04 -4.79 22.30
CA ALA A 80 -1.11 -3.48 21.62
C ALA A 80 -1.69 -2.33 22.48
N THR A 81 -2.07 -2.60 23.74
CA THR A 81 -2.53 -1.55 24.68
C THR A 81 -1.39 -0.94 25.50
N LYS A 82 -0.20 -1.57 25.49
CA LYS A 82 1.00 -1.04 26.16
C LYS A 82 1.44 0.31 25.60
N SER A 83 2.26 1.03 26.36
CA SER A 83 2.87 2.28 25.92
C SER A 83 3.78 2.06 24.70
N PRO A 84 4.02 3.09 23.88
CA PRO A 84 4.91 2.99 22.72
C PRO A 84 6.29 2.43 23.06
N ASP A 85 6.89 2.84 24.18
CA ASP A 85 8.22 2.37 24.60
C ASP A 85 8.25 0.87 24.90
N VAL A 86 7.22 0.38 25.60
CA VAL A 86 7.09 -1.05 25.93
C VAL A 86 6.84 -1.87 24.66
N LEU A 87 5.97 -1.39 23.77
CA LEU A 87 5.74 -2.04 22.47
C LEU A 87 6.99 -2.04 21.60
N ASN A 88 7.76 -0.95 21.59
CA ASN A 88 8.99 -0.85 20.82
C ASN A 88 10.07 -1.82 21.33
N ALA A 89 10.00 -2.27 22.58
CA ALA A 89 10.86 -3.32 23.11
C ALA A 89 10.32 -4.76 22.86
N ASP A 90 9.06 -4.92 22.45
CA ASP A 90 8.44 -6.23 22.25
C ASP A 90 8.91 -6.91 20.95
N VAL A 91 9.41 -8.14 21.07
CA VAL A 91 10.00 -8.88 19.96
C VAL A 91 8.98 -9.22 18.87
N GLN A 92 7.73 -9.53 19.22
CA GLN A 92 6.70 -9.86 18.24
C GLN A 92 6.20 -8.61 17.53
N PHE A 93 6.10 -7.48 18.24
CA PHE A 93 5.85 -6.18 17.64
C PHE A 93 6.93 -5.82 16.62
N GLN A 94 8.22 -5.92 16.99
CA GLN A 94 9.33 -5.65 16.06
C GLN A 94 9.33 -6.57 14.83
N LYS A 95 9.03 -7.86 15.01
CA LYS A 95 8.85 -8.79 13.88
C LYS A 95 7.71 -8.36 12.97
N HIS A 96 6.61 -7.87 13.53
CA HIS A 96 5.47 -7.40 12.74
C HIS A 96 5.78 -6.09 12.00
N VAL A 97 6.48 -5.14 12.65
CA VAL A 97 7.01 -3.93 12.02
C VAL A 97 7.84 -4.29 10.79
N ASN A 98 8.85 -5.15 10.97
CA ASN A 98 9.74 -5.58 9.88
C ASN A 98 8.96 -6.26 8.75
N LYS A 99 7.99 -7.10 9.08
CA LYS A 99 7.15 -7.76 8.07
C LYS A 99 6.37 -6.76 7.22
N ILE A 100 5.78 -5.72 7.83
CA ILE A 100 5.03 -4.70 7.09
C ILE A 100 5.96 -3.91 6.17
N ILE A 101 7.08 -3.42 6.70
CA ILE A 101 7.95 -2.51 5.95
C ILE A 101 8.66 -3.21 4.81
N THR A 102 9.14 -4.44 5.00
CA THR A 102 9.70 -5.27 3.90
C THR A 102 8.65 -5.58 2.84
N TRP A 103 7.39 -5.77 3.23
CA TRP A 103 6.34 -6.07 2.28
C TRP A 103 5.93 -4.85 1.46
N ILE A 104 5.83 -3.67 2.08
CA ILE A 104 5.61 -2.41 1.34
C ILE A 104 6.79 -2.14 0.39
N ASP A 105 8.02 -2.37 0.84
CA ASP A 105 9.22 -2.20 0.02
C ASP A 105 9.21 -3.10 -1.22
N SER A 106 8.91 -4.39 -1.06
CA SER A 106 8.72 -5.34 -2.17
C SER A 106 7.68 -4.85 -3.18
N MET A 107 6.57 -4.28 -2.71
CA MET A 107 5.55 -3.72 -3.59
C MET A 107 6.02 -2.50 -4.37
N MET A 108 6.84 -1.66 -3.75
CA MET A 108 7.43 -0.52 -4.43
C MET A 108 8.40 -0.98 -5.52
N GLU A 109 9.19 -2.03 -5.28
CA GLU A 109 10.06 -2.63 -6.30
C GLU A 109 9.23 -3.19 -7.47
N ASP A 110 8.10 -3.83 -7.16
CA ASP A 110 7.23 -4.52 -8.13
C ASP A 110 6.29 -3.62 -8.92
N LEU A 111 6.31 -2.29 -8.71
CA LEU A 111 5.53 -1.35 -9.54
C LEU A 111 5.84 -1.47 -11.04
N ASP A 112 7.05 -1.88 -11.40
CA ASP A 112 7.46 -2.11 -12.81
C ASP A 112 7.09 -3.53 -13.30
N HIS A 113 6.68 -4.40 -12.38
CA HIS A 113 6.29 -5.79 -12.63
C HIS A 113 4.83 -6.00 -12.23
N PRO A 114 3.87 -5.40 -12.94
CA PRO A 114 2.50 -5.25 -12.47
C PRO A 114 1.78 -6.58 -12.19
N SER A 115 2.10 -7.65 -12.94
CA SER A 115 1.56 -8.99 -12.66
C SER A 115 2.08 -9.58 -11.34
N LYS A 116 3.35 -9.31 -10.99
CA LYS A 116 3.94 -9.73 -9.72
C LYS A 116 3.32 -8.94 -8.57
N LEU A 117 3.23 -7.62 -8.70
CA LEU A 117 2.54 -6.76 -7.73
C LEU A 117 1.09 -7.22 -7.50
N GLN A 118 0.32 -7.48 -8.56
CA GLN A 118 -1.05 -7.96 -8.43
C GLN A 118 -1.16 -9.26 -7.62
N LEU A 119 -0.22 -10.17 -7.84
CA LEU A 119 -0.15 -11.45 -7.14
C LEU A 119 0.19 -11.24 -5.64
N GLU A 120 1.13 -10.36 -5.34
CA GLU A 120 1.46 -10.01 -3.95
C GLU A 120 0.26 -9.41 -3.21
N ILE A 121 -0.43 -8.44 -3.84
CA ILE A 121 -1.65 -7.84 -3.28
C ILE A 121 -2.73 -8.91 -3.06
N PHE A 122 -2.89 -9.84 -4.01
CA PHE A 122 -3.83 -10.95 -3.88
C PHE A 122 -3.49 -11.82 -2.66
N TYR A 123 -2.24 -12.26 -2.51
CA TYR A 123 -1.85 -13.11 -1.38
C TYR A 123 -1.98 -12.40 -0.03
N LEU A 124 -1.69 -11.10 0.05
CA LEU A 124 -1.98 -10.34 1.26
C LEU A 124 -3.46 -10.32 1.58
N SER A 125 -4.30 -10.04 0.59
CA SER A 125 -5.75 -9.99 0.79
C SER A 125 -6.25 -11.33 1.34
N GLN A 126 -5.80 -12.45 0.77
CA GLN A 126 -6.12 -13.80 1.23
C GLN A 126 -5.61 -14.04 2.66
N ALA A 127 -4.37 -13.65 2.96
CA ALA A 127 -3.75 -13.84 4.28
C ALA A 127 -4.45 -13.03 5.40
N HIS A 128 -5.17 -11.97 5.06
CA HIS A 128 -5.96 -11.19 6.02
C HIS A 128 -7.41 -11.68 6.13
N ILE A 129 -8.04 -12.03 5.00
CA ILE A 129 -9.43 -12.49 4.97
C ILE A 129 -9.58 -13.91 5.52
N ASN A 130 -8.62 -14.80 5.28
CA ASN A 130 -8.73 -16.21 5.66
C ASN A 130 -8.31 -16.51 7.11
N ARG A 131 -8.06 -15.48 7.92
CA ARG A 131 -7.79 -15.65 9.36
C ARG A 131 -9.03 -16.12 10.09
N LYS A 132 -8.84 -16.81 11.24
CA LYS A 132 -9.93 -17.15 12.17
C LYS A 132 -10.79 -15.93 12.52
N ASN A 133 -10.14 -14.79 12.74
CA ASN A 133 -10.75 -13.48 12.86
C ASN A 133 -10.38 -12.66 11.61
N PRO A 134 -11.24 -12.60 10.58
CA PRO A 134 -10.92 -11.91 9.34
C PRO A 134 -10.61 -10.42 9.55
N ILE A 135 -9.51 -9.98 8.95
CA ILE A 135 -9.12 -8.57 8.91
C ILE A 135 -9.51 -8.02 7.53
N GLY A 136 -10.79 -7.72 7.35
CA GLY A 136 -11.35 -7.26 6.08
C GLY A 136 -11.61 -5.75 6.01
N ILE A 137 -12.57 -5.36 5.19
CA ILE A 137 -12.91 -3.97 4.88
C ILE A 137 -13.30 -3.15 6.12
N LYS A 138 -13.81 -3.81 7.17
CA LYS A 138 -14.08 -3.17 8.46
C LYS A 138 -12.85 -2.47 9.08
N PHE A 139 -11.64 -2.95 8.77
CA PHE A 139 -10.38 -2.35 9.23
C PHE A 139 -9.67 -1.59 8.10
N PHE A 140 -9.63 -2.18 6.90
CA PHE A 140 -8.97 -1.56 5.74
C PHE A 140 -9.70 -0.32 5.22
N GLY A 141 -11.02 -0.22 5.39
CA GLY A 141 -11.80 0.97 4.99
C GLY A 141 -11.48 2.22 5.82
N PRO A 142 -11.55 2.16 7.17
CA PRO A 142 -11.09 3.26 8.01
C PRO A 142 -9.62 3.61 7.80
N LEU A 143 -8.76 2.60 7.54
CA LEU A 143 -7.36 2.81 7.19
C LEU A 143 -7.25 3.65 5.91
N GLN A 144 -7.91 3.23 4.83
CA GLN A 144 -7.97 3.96 3.54
C GLN A 144 -8.36 5.42 3.73
N LYS A 145 -9.42 5.68 4.52
CA LYS A 145 -9.95 7.03 4.75
C LYS A 145 -8.97 7.94 5.49
N LYS A 146 -8.15 7.39 6.41
CA LYS A 146 -7.25 8.16 7.28
C LYS A 146 -5.80 8.17 6.78
N PHE A 147 -5.46 7.29 5.84
CA PHE A 147 -4.13 7.16 5.27
C PHE A 147 -3.58 8.45 4.63
N PRO A 148 -4.38 9.31 3.94
CA PRO A 148 -3.89 10.57 3.38
C PRO A 148 -3.17 11.44 4.42
N SER A 149 -3.77 11.66 5.59
CA SER A 149 -3.19 12.46 6.66
C SER A 149 -1.91 11.85 7.22
N PHE A 150 -1.86 10.51 7.36
CA PHE A 150 -0.67 9.82 7.82
C PHE A 150 0.50 10.00 6.86
N ILE A 151 0.29 9.69 5.58
CA ILE A 151 1.36 9.68 4.59
C ILE A 151 1.83 11.11 4.27
N ALA A 152 0.92 12.09 4.28
CA ALA A 152 1.25 13.51 4.18
C ALA A 152 2.21 13.94 5.32
N GLY A 153 1.88 13.56 6.56
CA GLY A 153 2.75 13.82 7.72
C GLY A 153 4.10 13.11 7.61
N ALA A 154 4.12 11.85 7.20
CA ALA A 154 5.36 11.08 7.04
C ALA A 154 6.26 11.63 5.91
N LEU A 155 5.67 12.21 4.86
CA LEU A 155 6.40 12.84 3.77
C LEU A 155 6.77 14.31 4.06
N GLY A 156 6.20 14.93 5.08
CA GLY A 156 6.33 16.37 5.34
C GLY A 156 5.67 17.23 4.27
N LEU A 157 4.56 16.77 3.70
CA LEU A 157 3.87 17.41 2.57
C LEU A 157 2.39 17.71 2.90
N PRO A 158 1.76 18.68 2.20
CA PRO A 158 0.31 18.87 2.25
C PRO A 158 -0.47 17.64 1.74
N GLU A 159 -1.67 17.40 2.28
CA GLU A 159 -2.50 16.26 1.88
C GLU A 159 -2.93 16.27 0.40
N ASP A 160 -3.02 17.45 -0.23
CA ASP A 160 -3.38 17.61 -1.64
C ASP A 160 -2.17 17.57 -2.59
N HIS A 161 -0.96 17.38 -2.06
CA HIS A 161 0.27 17.27 -2.84
C HIS A 161 0.20 16.06 -3.79
N GLN A 162 0.77 16.21 -4.99
CA GLN A 162 0.70 15.16 -6.03
C GLN A 162 1.27 13.82 -5.55
N GLU A 163 2.36 13.85 -4.80
CA GLU A 163 2.96 12.63 -4.24
C GLU A 163 2.04 11.92 -3.24
N VAL A 164 1.35 12.67 -2.38
CA VAL A 164 0.35 12.11 -1.45
C VAL A 164 -0.78 11.47 -2.24
N LYS A 165 -1.25 12.11 -3.31
CA LYS A 165 -2.26 11.53 -4.22
C LYS A 165 -1.81 10.20 -4.83
N MET A 166 -0.52 10.02 -5.13
CA MET A 166 -0.03 8.73 -5.64
C MET A 166 -0.11 7.63 -4.59
N TRP A 167 0.23 7.95 -3.33
CA TRP A 167 0.04 7.02 -2.21
C TRP A 167 -1.43 6.67 -1.98
N ILE A 168 -2.34 7.63 -2.20
CA ILE A 168 -3.78 7.39 -2.16
C ILE A 168 -4.20 6.38 -3.24
N LEU A 169 -3.75 6.55 -4.48
CA LEU A 169 -4.03 5.59 -5.56
C LEU A 169 -3.50 4.19 -5.22
N PHE A 170 -2.31 4.11 -4.63
CA PHE A 170 -1.73 2.83 -4.20
C PHE A 170 -2.53 2.15 -3.09
N ILE A 171 -2.92 2.87 -2.02
CA ILE A 171 -3.75 2.27 -0.96
C ILE A 171 -5.14 1.90 -1.47
N ASP A 172 -5.69 2.65 -2.42
CA ASP A 172 -6.97 2.34 -3.05
C ASP A 172 -6.91 1.00 -3.79
N LEU A 173 -5.83 0.75 -4.55
CA LEU A 173 -5.59 -0.53 -5.21
C LEU A 173 -5.58 -1.70 -4.20
N LEU A 174 -4.84 -1.54 -3.10
CA LEU A 174 -4.76 -2.54 -2.03
C LEU A 174 -6.13 -2.84 -1.41
N VAL A 175 -6.85 -1.78 -1.01
CA VAL A 175 -8.12 -1.90 -0.29
C VAL A 175 -9.23 -2.40 -1.21
N ASN A 176 -9.22 -2.02 -2.49
CA ASN A 176 -10.12 -2.59 -3.50
C ASN A 176 -9.91 -4.10 -3.64
N LYS A 177 -8.67 -4.57 -3.61
CA LYS A 177 -8.41 -6.02 -3.64
C LYS A 177 -8.91 -6.71 -2.38
N VAL A 178 -8.70 -6.15 -1.19
CA VAL A 178 -9.27 -6.68 0.06
C VAL A 178 -10.80 -6.77 -0.01
N ARG A 179 -11.47 -5.71 -0.49
CA ARG A 179 -12.93 -5.67 -0.61
C ARG A 179 -13.48 -6.76 -1.54
N THR A 180 -12.85 -6.92 -2.69
CA THR A 180 -13.27 -7.96 -3.67
C THR A 180 -13.02 -9.36 -3.13
N THR A 181 -11.84 -9.62 -2.56
CA THR A 181 -11.52 -10.91 -1.91
C THR A 181 -12.50 -11.25 -0.80
N GLU A 182 -12.85 -10.29 0.07
CA GLU A 182 -13.84 -10.50 1.13
C GLU A 182 -15.25 -10.81 0.59
N THR A 183 -15.65 -10.15 -0.50
CA THR A 183 -16.94 -10.38 -1.14
C THR A 183 -17.02 -11.80 -1.69
N TRP A 184 -15.98 -12.22 -2.41
CA TRP A 184 -15.88 -13.58 -2.97
C TRP A 184 -15.93 -14.64 -1.89
N ALA A 185 -15.20 -14.45 -0.78
CA ALA A 185 -15.19 -15.37 0.35
C ALA A 185 -16.56 -15.50 1.05
N LYS A 186 -17.43 -14.48 0.97
CA LYS A 186 -18.80 -14.54 1.50
C LYS A 186 -19.73 -15.29 0.56
N ASP A 187 -19.59 -15.09 -0.74
CA ASP A 187 -20.44 -15.71 -1.75
C ASP A 187 -20.15 -17.22 -1.88
N ASP A 188 -18.87 -17.62 -1.81
CA ASP A 188 -18.46 -19.03 -1.78
C ASP A 188 -19.08 -19.79 -0.59
N LYS A 189 -19.10 -19.16 0.60
CA LYS A 189 -19.76 -19.71 1.79
C LYS A 189 -21.27 -19.84 1.64
N LYS A 190 -21.93 -18.89 0.95
CA LYS A 190 -23.37 -18.97 0.66
C LYS A 190 -23.68 -20.08 -0.35
N GLY A 191 -22.80 -20.31 -1.33
CA GLY A 191 -22.90 -21.41 -2.29
C GLY A 191 -22.91 -22.78 -1.61
N CYS A 192 -22.07 -22.97 -0.58
CA CYS A 192 -22.06 -24.21 0.20
C CYS A 192 -23.28 -24.39 1.12
N CYS A 193 -23.89 -23.32 1.62
CA CYS A 193 -25.07 -23.40 2.49
C CYS A 193 -26.41 -23.63 1.75
N ASN A 194 -26.45 -23.46 0.42
CA ASN A 194 -27.65 -23.70 -0.40
C ASN A 194 -27.73 -25.13 -0.98
N LEU A 195 -26.85 -26.03 -0.54
CA LEU A 195 -26.78 -27.43 -0.98
C LEU A 195 -27.09 -28.43 0.15
N LEU A 196 -27.66 -27.97 1.27
CA LEU A 196 -28.11 -28.80 2.39
C LEU A 196 -29.61 -28.67 2.61
#